data_AF-D4VBC5-F1
#
_entry.id   AF-D4VBC5-F1
#
_cell.length_a   1.000
_cell.length_b   1.000
_cell.length_c   1.000
_cell.angle_alpha   90.00
_cell.angle_beta   90.00
_cell.angle_gamma   90.00
#
_symmetry.space_group_name_H-M   'P 1'
#
loop_
_entity.id
_entity.type
_entity.pdbx_description
1 polymer ?
#
loop_
_entity_poly.entity_id
_entity_poly.type
_entity_poly.pdbx_seq_one_letter_code
_entity_poly.pdbx_strand_id
1 'polypeptide(L)'
;MGKNMTFGQKASLYWALGAGRFWQTAGLFLMGLYIGRKQLFVTSEKHTRFWVKALIISAISFAPLFQLKELIMASDSELIRQTAGTAFDMWQKFAFTFVLVASFVLLYQRDRFRNFVSNLRYYGRMSLTNYITQSIAGAIIYFPFGFYLAPYCGYTLSLLVGFVLFLLQVQFCKWWLKGHKQGPLESLWHKWTWMYSKK
;
A
#
# COMPACT_ATOMS: atom_id res chain seq x y z
N MET A 1 20.22 -12.54 -20.32
CA MET A 1 19.92 -11.66 -19.16
C MET A 1 19.72 -10.18 -19.54
N GLY A 2 20.42 -9.62 -20.54
CA GLY A 2 20.32 -8.18 -20.89
C GLY A 2 19.01 -7.67 -21.50
N LYS A 3 18.19 -8.52 -22.16
CA LYS A 3 16.90 -8.09 -22.74
C LYS A 3 15.88 -7.64 -21.68
N ASN A 4 15.88 -8.23 -20.49
CA ASN A 4 14.90 -7.87 -19.44
C ASN A 4 15.20 -6.55 -18.73
N MET A 5 16.47 -6.13 -18.64
CA MET A 5 16.83 -4.91 -17.90
C MET A 5 16.28 -3.64 -18.56
N THR A 6 16.21 -3.59 -19.89
CA THR A 6 15.71 -2.40 -20.61
C THR A 6 14.32 -2.61 -21.19
N PHE A 7 14.06 -3.76 -21.81
CA PHE A 7 12.77 -4.02 -22.46
C PHE A 7 11.65 -4.23 -21.43
N GLY A 8 11.93 -5.01 -20.37
CA GLY A 8 10.97 -5.26 -19.29
C GLY A 8 10.60 -3.99 -18.53
N GLN A 9 11.58 -3.12 -18.25
CA GLN A 9 11.33 -1.83 -17.60
C GLN A 9 10.49 -0.90 -18.48
N LYS A 10 10.81 -0.79 -19.78
CA LYS A 10 10.02 0.00 -20.73
C LYS A 10 8.60 -0.52 -20.84
N ALA A 11 8.41 -1.84 -20.98
CA ALA A 11 7.09 -2.46 -21.04
C ALA A 11 6.29 -2.20 -19.75
N SER A 12 6.92 -2.32 -18.58
CA SER A 12 6.28 -2.00 -17.29
C SER A 12 5.89 -0.52 -17.18
N LEU A 13 6.72 0.39 -17.69
CA LEU A 13 6.43 1.83 -17.70
C LEU A 13 5.27 2.15 -18.63
N TYR A 14 5.29 1.64 -19.86
CA TYR A 14 4.19 1.81 -20.80
C TYR A 14 2.88 1.23 -20.27
N TRP A 15 2.93 0.07 -19.62
CA TRP A 15 1.76 -0.51 -18.97
C TRP A 15 1.28 0.35 -17.80
N ALA A 16 2.18 0.90 -16.97
CA ALA A 16 1.79 1.79 -15.88
C ALA A 16 1.15 3.10 -16.37
N LEU A 17 1.61 3.63 -17.51
CA LEU A 17 1.01 4.79 -18.16
C LEU A 17 -0.34 4.46 -18.79
N GLY A 18 -0.42 3.37 -19.57
CA GLY A 18 -1.64 2.93 -20.24
C GLY A 18 -2.75 2.51 -19.27
N ALA A 19 -2.38 1.91 -18.14
CA ALA A 19 -3.31 1.58 -17.06
C ALA A 19 -3.68 2.78 -16.17
N GLY A 20 -3.23 4.00 -16.50
CA GLY A 20 -3.53 5.23 -15.74
C GLY A 20 -2.92 5.29 -14.34
N ARG A 21 -2.07 4.33 -13.95
CA ARG A 21 -1.52 4.20 -12.59
C ARG A 21 -0.67 5.38 -12.18
N PHE A 22 0.11 5.93 -13.12
CA PHE A 22 0.96 7.09 -12.85
C PHE A 22 0.12 8.29 -12.38
N TRP A 23 -0.93 8.64 -13.14
CA TRP A 23 -1.84 9.73 -12.83
C TRP A 23 -2.66 9.47 -11.57
N GLN A 24 -3.16 8.25 -11.40
CA GLN A 24 -3.90 7.86 -10.20
C GLN A 24 -3.04 8.00 -8.94
N THR A 25 -1.79 7.55 -8.99
CA THR A 25 -0.87 7.64 -7.83
C THR A 25 -0.64 9.10 -7.45
N ALA A 26 -0.40 9.98 -8.42
CA ALA A 26 -0.26 11.42 -8.17
C ALA A 26 -1.55 12.02 -7.56
N GLY A 27 -2.72 11.69 -8.12
CA GLY A 27 -4.02 12.15 -7.59
C GLY A 27 -4.28 11.69 -6.17
N LEU A 28 -4.02 10.42 -5.85
CA LEU A 28 -4.18 9.86 -4.51
C LEU A 28 -3.20 10.49 -3.51
N PHE A 29 -1.97 10.75 -3.93
CA PHE A 29 -0.99 11.43 -3.10
C PHE A 29 -1.43 12.86 -2.74
N LEU A 30 -1.89 13.63 -3.74
CA LEU A 30 -2.41 14.99 -3.52
C LEU A 30 -3.67 14.97 -2.64
N MET A 31 -4.55 14.00 -2.84
CA MET A 31 -5.74 13.83 -2.01
C MET A 31 -5.38 13.51 -0.56
N GLY A 32 -4.44 12.59 -0.33
CA GLY A 32 -3.92 12.28 1.01
C GLY A 32 -3.30 13.52 1.67
N LEU A 33 -2.50 14.29 0.92
CA LEU A 33 -1.93 15.54 1.39
C LEU A 33 -3.02 16.56 1.78
N TYR A 34 -4.07 16.69 0.96
CA TYR A 34 -5.20 17.58 1.23
C TYR A 34 -5.96 17.18 2.49
N ILE A 35 -6.30 15.89 2.64
CA ILE A 35 -6.98 15.34 3.84
C ILE A 35 -6.13 15.59 5.09
N GLY A 36 -4.81 15.37 4.99
CA GLY A 36 -3.85 15.66 6.06
C GLY A 36 -3.78 17.14 6.44
N ARG A 37 -3.72 18.04 5.45
CA ARG A 37 -3.73 19.50 5.69
C ARG A 37 -5.02 19.99 6.33
N LYS A 38 -6.16 19.39 5.98
CA LYS A 38 -7.46 19.67 6.61
C LYS A 38 -7.63 19.00 7.97
N GLN A 39 -6.65 18.22 8.44
CA GLN A 39 -6.66 17.54 9.74
C GLN A 39 -7.91 16.66 9.93
N LEU A 40 -8.43 16.08 8.85
CA LEU A 40 -9.64 15.25 8.88
C LEU A 40 -9.48 13.95 9.70
N PHE A 41 -8.25 13.59 10.04
CA PHE A 41 -7.93 12.46 10.92
C PHE A 41 -8.05 12.80 12.42
N VAL A 42 -8.12 14.09 12.78
CA VAL A 42 -8.33 14.52 14.17
C VAL A 42 -9.77 14.25 14.56
N THR A 43 -9.97 13.57 15.69
CA THR A 43 -11.28 13.18 16.19
C THR A 43 -12.10 14.43 16.53
N SER A 44 -13.21 14.61 15.82
CA SER A 44 -14.21 15.64 16.02
C SER A 44 -15.54 15.11 15.49
N GLU A 45 -16.67 15.49 16.08
CA GLU A 45 -17.98 15.04 15.61
C GLU A 45 -18.19 15.32 14.12
N LYS A 46 -17.75 16.49 13.64
CA LYS A 46 -17.84 16.87 12.23
C LYS A 46 -17.05 15.91 11.32
N HIS A 47 -15.84 15.53 11.72
CA HIS A 47 -14.99 14.63 10.95
C HIS A 47 -15.48 13.20 11.01
N THR A 48 -16.01 12.74 12.14
CA THR A 48 -16.65 11.43 12.24
C THR A 48 -17.85 11.33 11.31
N ARG A 49 -18.73 12.33 11.26
CA ARG A 49 -19.83 12.38 10.29
C ARG A 49 -19.33 12.37 8.84
N PHE A 50 -18.24 13.08 8.54
CA PHE A 50 -17.60 13.04 7.23
C PHE A 50 -17.16 11.62 6.85
N TRP A 51 -16.44 10.92 7.74
CA TRP A 51 -15.96 9.56 7.47
C TRP A 51 -17.09 8.53 7.39
N VAL A 52 -18.16 8.67 8.18
CA VAL A 52 -19.37 7.83 8.03
C VAL A 52 -20.02 8.05 6.67
N LYS A 53 -20.21 9.30 6.24
CA LYS A 53 -20.75 9.60 4.90
C LYS A 53 -19.84 9.06 3.79
N ALA A 54 -18.53 9.25 3.92
CA ALA A 54 -17.56 8.73 2.96
C ALA A 54 -17.62 7.19 2.88
N LEU A 55 -17.73 6.51 4.02
CA LEU A 55 -17.89 5.05 4.08
C LEU A 55 -19.18 4.61 3.37
N ILE A 56 -20.31 5.24 3.66
CA ILE A 56 -21.60 4.88 3.06
C ILE A 56 -21.57 5.12 1.54
N ILE A 57 -21.14 6.30 1.10
CA ILE A 57 -21.08 6.64 -0.33
C ILE A 57 -20.13 5.70 -1.07
N SER A 58 -18.96 5.42 -0.52
CA SER A 58 -17.98 4.53 -1.15
C SER A 58 -18.40 3.07 -1.15
N ALA A 59 -19.07 2.58 -0.10
CA ALA A 59 -19.60 1.22 -0.05
C ALA A 59 -20.76 1.03 -1.05
N ILE A 60 -21.68 2.00 -1.11
CA ILE A 60 -22.79 1.97 -2.07
C ILE A 60 -22.29 2.07 -3.51
N SER A 61 -21.30 2.92 -3.79
CA SER A 61 -20.76 3.06 -5.14
C SER A 61 -19.90 1.88 -5.57
N PHE A 62 -19.30 1.14 -4.63
CA PHE A 62 -18.46 -0.02 -4.94
C PHE A 62 -19.23 -1.12 -5.70
N ALA A 63 -20.44 -1.46 -5.27
CA ALA A 63 -21.24 -2.53 -5.90
C ALA A 63 -21.55 -2.28 -7.40
N PRO A 64 -22.13 -1.13 -7.81
CA PRO A 64 -22.37 -0.85 -9.22
C PRO A 64 -21.07 -0.69 -10.00
N LEU A 65 -20.02 -0.10 -9.43
CA LEU A 65 -18.71 0.01 -10.09
C LEU A 65 -18.10 -1.36 -10.36
N PHE A 66 -18.21 -2.29 -9.41
CA PHE A 66 -17.73 -3.66 -9.58
C PHE A 66 -18.50 -4.39 -10.69
N GLN A 67 -19.83 -4.31 -10.67
CA GLN A 67 -20.65 -4.96 -11.69
C GLN A 67 -20.40 -4.39 -13.09
N LEU A 68 -20.32 -3.06 -13.22
CA LEU A 68 -20.02 -2.40 -14.49
C LEU A 68 -18.62 -2.76 -14.99
N LYS A 69 -17.63 -2.79 -14.10
CA LYS A 69 -16.27 -3.24 -14.44
C LYS A 69 -16.29 -4.66 -15.01
N GLU A 70 -16.96 -5.61 -14.35
CA GLU A 70 -17.02 -7.01 -14.83
C GLU A 70 -17.70 -7.11 -16.20
N LEU A 71 -18.84 -6.42 -16.39
CA LEU A 71 -19.55 -6.41 -17.68
C LEU A 71 -18.69 -5.84 -18.81
N ILE A 72 -17.97 -4.75 -18.56
CA ILE A 72 -17.11 -4.10 -19.57
C ILE A 72 -15.86 -4.94 -19.84
N MET A 73 -15.31 -5.58 -18.81
CA MET A 73 -14.16 -6.49 -18.96
C MET A 73 -14.51 -7.77 -19.71
N ALA A 74 -15.76 -8.21 -19.66
CA ALA A 74 -16.29 -9.34 -20.43
C ALA A 74 -16.58 -9.02 -21.90
N SER A 75 -16.40 -7.76 -22.34
CA SER A 75 -16.60 -7.39 -23.74
C SER A 75 -15.51 -7.97 -24.65
N ASP A 76 -15.91 -8.42 -25.84
CA ASP A 76 -14.98 -8.94 -26.86
C ASP A 76 -14.06 -7.86 -27.45
N SER A 77 -14.44 -6.59 -27.35
CA SER A 77 -13.63 -5.48 -27.87
C SER A 77 -12.48 -5.13 -26.94
N GLU A 78 -11.26 -5.33 -27.44
CA GLU A 78 -10.04 -4.96 -26.72
C GLU A 78 -9.98 -3.46 -26.40
N LEU A 79 -10.45 -2.60 -27.31
CA LEU A 79 -10.44 -1.15 -27.12
C LEU A 79 -11.36 -0.73 -25.95
N ILE A 80 -12.54 -1.35 -25.82
CA ILE A 80 -13.47 -1.10 -24.72
C ILE A 80 -12.87 -1.56 -23.38
N ARG A 81 -12.25 -2.74 -23.36
CA ARG A 81 -11.60 -3.29 -22.17
C ARG A 81 -10.44 -2.43 -21.69
N GLN A 82 -9.57 -1.99 -22.62
CA GLN A 82 -8.40 -1.19 -22.28
C GLN A 82 -8.72 0.27 -21.90
N THR A 83 -9.87 0.80 -22.33
CA THR A 83 -10.28 2.18 -22.01
C THR A 83 -11.29 2.23 -20.87
N ALA A 84 -12.56 1.96 -21.15
CA ALA A 84 -13.64 1.99 -20.17
C ALA A 84 -13.40 0.95 -19.06
N GLY A 85 -12.96 -0.26 -19.40
CA GLY A 85 -12.68 -1.30 -18.42
C GLY A 85 -11.62 -0.86 -17.40
N THR A 86 -10.50 -0.31 -17.89
CA THR A 86 -9.46 0.29 -17.03
C THR A 86 -10.01 1.43 -16.18
N ALA A 87 -10.80 2.33 -16.74
CA ALA A 87 -11.38 3.45 -15.98
C ALA A 87 -12.28 2.95 -14.83
N PHE A 88 -13.20 2.02 -15.10
CA PHE A 88 -14.08 1.46 -14.07
C PHE A 88 -13.31 0.64 -13.03
N ASP A 89 -12.25 -0.08 -13.42
CA ASP A 89 -11.33 -0.74 -12.49
C ASP A 89 -10.64 0.26 -11.54
N MET A 90 -10.18 1.41 -12.06
CA MET A 90 -9.59 2.47 -11.25
C MET A 90 -10.60 3.09 -10.26
N TRP A 91 -11.82 3.38 -10.72
CA TRP A 91 -12.88 3.94 -9.89
C TRP A 91 -13.35 2.95 -8.81
N GLN A 92 -13.46 1.67 -9.15
CA GLN A 92 -13.82 0.62 -8.20
C GLN A 92 -12.75 0.47 -7.11
N LYS A 93 -11.46 0.43 -7.48
CA LYS A 93 -10.34 0.41 -6.52
C LYS A 93 -10.28 1.67 -5.66
N PHE A 94 -10.62 2.82 -6.24
CA PHE A 94 -10.69 4.09 -5.53
C PHE A 94 -11.81 4.08 -4.47
N ALA A 95 -13.02 3.64 -4.84
CA ALA A 95 -14.13 3.48 -3.91
C ALA A 95 -13.75 2.52 -2.77
N PHE A 96 -13.16 1.37 -3.09
CA PHE A 96 -12.70 0.42 -2.08
C PHE A 96 -11.63 0.99 -1.15
N THR A 97 -10.71 1.80 -1.68
CA THR A 97 -9.70 2.50 -0.86
C THR A 97 -10.38 3.41 0.18
N PHE A 98 -11.43 4.14 -0.20
CA PHE A 98 -12.19 4.97 0.72
C PHE A 98 -12.95 4.15 1.75
N VAL A 99 -13.51 2.99 1.39
CA VAL A 99 -14.09 2.05 2.35
C VAL A 99 -13.03 1.67 3.40
N LEU A 100 -11.85 1.22 2.97
CA LEU A 100 -10.78 0.82 3.89
C LEU A 100 -10.32 1.97 4.79
N VAL A 101 -10.07 3.15 4.24
CA VAL A 101 -9.59 4.31 5.02
C VAL A 101 -10.67 4.79 5.99
N ALA A 102 -11.91 4.94 5.54
CA ALA A 102 -13.01 5.39 6.38
C ALA A 102 -13.30 4.40 7.51
N SER A 103 -13.36 3.10 7.20
CA SER A 103 -13.50 2.05 8.20
C SER A 103 -12.36 2.08 9.21
N PHE A 104 -11.10 2.18 8.75
CA PHE A 104 -9.95 2.27 9.63
C PHE A 104 -10.03 3.48 10.56
N VAL A 105 -10.33 4.66 10.04
CA VAL A 105 -10.41 5.90 10.84
C VAL A 105 -11.52 5.79 11.89
N LEU A 106 -12.70 5.28 11.52
CA LEU A 106 -13.82 5.11 12.44
C LEU A 106 -13.51 4.06 13.53
N LEU A 107 -12.88 2.94 13.16
CA LEU A 107 -12.46 1.91 14.11
C LEU A 107 -11.35 2.42 15.04
N TYR A 108 -10.43 3.25 14.54
CA TYR A 108 -9.34 3.83 15.33
C TYR A 108 -9.81 4.76 16.46
N GLN A 109 -11.07 5.24 16.40
CA GLN A 109 -11.68 5.99 17.51
C GLN A 109 -12.05 5.09 18.70
N ARG A 110 -12.04 3.76 18.55
CA ARG A 110 -12.33 2.81 19.64
C ARG A 110 -11.03 2.43 20.35
N ASP A 111 -10.99 2.59 21.68
CA ASP A 111 -9.78 2.33 22.47
C ASP A 111 -9.23 0.90 22.31
N ARG A 112 -10.10 -0.11 22.25
CA ARG A 112 -9.69 -1.51 22.03
C ARG A 112 -8.91 -1.68 20.73
N PHE A 113 -9.44 -1.14 19.63
CA PHE A 113 -8.80 -1.25 18.32
C PHE A 113 -7.54 -0.39 18.25
N ARG A 114 -7.59 0.84 18.77
CA ARG A 114 -6.42 1.72 18.88
C ARG A 114 -5.26 1.06 19.62
N ASN A 115 -5.53 0.40 20.75
CA ASN A 115 -4.52 -0.32 21.53
C ASN A 115 -3.97 -1.52 20.75
N PHE A 116 -4.82 -2.28 20.08
CA PHE A 116 -4.39 -3.41 19.23
C PHE A 116 -3.45 -2.96 18.11
N VAL A 117 -3.79 -1.88 17.38
CA VAL A 117 -2.98 -1.39 16.26
C VAL A 117 -1.83 -0.47 16.68
N SER A 118 -1.75 -0.05 17.95
CA SER A 118 -0.72 0.88 18.45
C SER A 118 0.71 0.39 18.15
N ASN A 119 0.91 -0.92 18.16
CA ASN A 119 2.19 -1.57 17.85
C ASN A 119 2.62 -1.37 16.38
N LEU A 120 1.68 -1.20 15.46
CA LEU A 120 1.97 -0.94 14.05
C LEU A 120 2.62 0.43 13.84
N ARG A 121 2.50 1.35 14.79
CA ARG A 121 3.19 2.65 14.74
C ARG A 121 4.71 2.48 14.69
N TYR A 122 5.27 1.50 15.41
CA TYR A 122 6.70 1.21 15.37
C TYR A 122 7.11 0.70 13.99
N TYR A 123 6.31 -0.19 13.42
CA TYR A 123 6.53 -0.72 12.07
C TYR A 123 6.48 0.38 11.01
N GLY A 124 5.51 1.30 11.09
CA GLY A 124 5.37 2.42 10.16
C GLY A 124 6.52 3.44 10.24
N ARG A 125 7.13 3.63 11.42
CA ARG A 125 8.31 4.51 11.60
C ARG A 125 9.59 3.97 10.95
N MET A 126 9.60 2.70 10.60
CA MET A 126 10.73 2.00 9.98
C MET A 126 10.34 1.41 8.63
N SER A 127 9.46 2.09 7.88
CA SER A 127 8.89 1.58 6.63
C SER A 127 9.93 1.24 5.56
N LEU A 128 11.01 2.03 5.43
CA LEU A 128 12.08 1.77 4.47
C LEU A 128 12.91 0.57 4.90
N THR A 129 13.30 0.51 6.18
CA THR A 129 14.01 -0.64 6.74
C THR A 129 13.19 -1.91 6.59
N ASN A 130 11.89 -1.86 6.91
CA ASN A 130 11.00 -3.02 6.82
C ASN A 130 10.80 -3.47 5.38
N TYR A 131 10.62 -2.55 4.44
CA TYR A 131 10.48 -2.90 3.02
C TYR A 131 11.72 -3.61 2.48
N ILE A 132 12.91 -3.08 2.76
CA ILE A 132 14.16 -3.66 2.26
C ILE A 132 14.47 -5.00 2.94
N THR A 133 14.33 -5.07 4.27
CA THR A 133 14.56 -6.34 5.00
C THR A 133 13.55 -7.41 4.60
N GLN A 134 12.27 -7.05 4.38
CA GLN A 134 11.24 -7.97 3.89
C GLN A 134 11.57 -8.46 2.47
N SER A 135 12.05 -7.59 1.60
CA SER A 135 12.46 -7.95 0.23
C SER A 135 13.65 -8.90 0.23
N ILE A 136 14.67 -8.63 1.05
CA ILE A 136 15.85 -9.50 1.20
C ILE A 136 15.44 -10.85 1.79
N ALA A 137 14.64 -10.86 2.86
CA ALA A 137 14.16 -12.09 3.48
C ALA A 137 13.32 -12.92 2.51
N GLY A 138 12.38 -12.29 1.79
CA GLY A 138 11.57 -12.95 0.77
C GLY A 138 12.43 -13.52 -0.37
N ALA A 139 13.45 -12.78 -0.81
CA ALA A 139 14.37 -13.28 -1.82
C ALA A 139 15.14 -14.52 -1.33
N ILE A 140 15.71 -14.48 -0.12
CA ILE A 140 16.40 -15.63 0.48
C ILE A 140 15.45 -16.82 0.65
N ILE A 141 14.20 -16.61 1.03
CA ILE A 141 13.26 -17.72 1.26
C ILE A 141 12.80 -18.34 -0.07
N TYR A 142 12.37 -17.53 -1.03
CA TYR A 142 11.66 -18.03 -2.20
C TYR A 142 12.57 -18.27 -3.41
N PHE A 143 13.68 -17.56 -3.56
CA PHE A 143 14.49 -17.65 -4.78
C PHE A 143 15.47 -18.84 -4.77
N PRO A 144 15.90 -19.30 -5.97
CA PRO A 144 16.80 -20.44 -6.12
C PRO A 144 18.15 -20.34 -5.40
N PHE A 145 18.60 -19.13 -5.08
CA PHE A 145 19.89 -18.92 -4.42
C PHE A 145 19.84 -19.08 -2.89
N GLY A 146 18.64 -19.14 -2.29
CA GLY A 146 18.47 -19.31 -0.86
C GLY A 146 17.81 -20.64 -0.53
N PHE A 147 16.65 -20.63 0.12
CA PHE A 147 15.92 -21.85 0.48
C PHE A 147 15.09 -22.43 -0.66
N TYR A 148 14.92 -21.70 -1.77
CA TYR A 148 14.16 -22.11 -2.95
C TYR A 148 12.77 -22.67 -2.62
N LEU A 149 12.06 -22.03 -1.68
CA LEU A 149 10.73 -22.48 -1.26
C LEU A 149 9.63 -22.13 -2.27
N ALA A 150 9.90 -21.30 -3.29
CA ALA A 150 8.87 -20.89 -4.25
C ALA A 150 8.10 -22.04 -4.94
N PRO A 151 8.75 -23.13 -5.39
CA PRO A 151 8.03 -24.25 -6.01
C PRO A 151 7.25 -25.12 -5.01
N TYR A 152 7.61 -25.07 -3.72
CA TYR A 152 7.09 -25.96 -2.69
C TYR A 152 6.09 -25.27 -1.74
N CYS A 153 6.06 -23.93 -1.73
CA CYS A 153 5.14 -23.14 -0.93
C CYS A 153 3.85 -22.86 -1.68
N GLY A 154 2.76 -23.52 -1.27
CA GLY A 154 1.41 -23.08 -1.62
C GLY A 154 1.06 -21.72 -1.01
N TYR A 155 -0.11 -21.17 -1.39
CA TYR A 155 -0.59 -19.87 -0.91
C TYR A 155 -0.68 -19.78 0.62
N THR A 156 -1.17 -20.83 1.27
CA THR A 156 -1.34 -20.88 2.73
C THR A 156 -0.01 -20.86 3.47
N LEU A 157 0.97 -21.66 3.01
CA LEU A 157 2.29 -21.72 3.63
C LEU A 157 3.03 -20.40 3.43
N SER A 158 2.90 -19.81 2.24
CA SER A 158 3.47 -18.49 1.95
C SER A 158 2.91 -17.39 2.86
N LEU A 159 1.60 -17.44 3.13
CA LEU A 159 0.95 -16.50 4.04
C LEU A 159 1.43 -16.68 5.48
N LEU A 160 1.59 -17.93 5.94
CA LEU A 160 2.10 -18.23 7.28
C LEU A 160 3.54 -17.71 7.45
N VAL A 161 4.42 -17.99 6.49
CA VAL A 161 5.80 -17.49 6.48
C VAL A 161 5.81 -15.95 6.51
N GLY A 162 5.02 -15.30 5.66
CA GLY A 162 4.90 -13.85 5.65
C GLY A 162 4.41 -13.27 6.97
N PHE A 163 3.42 -13.91 7.61
CA PHE A 163 2.90 -13.50 8.90
C PHE A 163 3.93 -13.62 10.03
N VAL A 164 4.68 -14.72 10.06
CA VAL A 164 5.77 -14.92 11.02
C VAL A 164 6.86 -13.87 10.84
N LEU A 165 7.32 -13.64 9.59
CA LEU A 165 8.30 -12.59 9.30
C LEU A 165 7.82 -11.21 9.71
N PHE A 166 6.56 -10.89 9.43
CA PHE A 166 5.96 -9.62 9.82
C PHE A 166 5.97 -9.44 11.35
N LEU A 167 5.58 -10.47 12.12
CA LEU A 167 5.63 -10.41 13.58
C LEU A 167 7.05 -10.20 14.10
N LEU A 168 8.04 -10.91 13.54
CA LEU A 168 9.45 -10.74 13.87
C LEU A 168 9.93 -9.31 13.57
N GLN A 169 9.56 -8.76 12.41
CA GLN A 169 9.89 -7.37 12.05
C GLN A 169 9.24 -6.35 13.00
N VAL A 170 8.00 -6.57 13.45
CA VAL A 170 7.35 -5.71 14.45
C VAL A 170 8.13 -5.73 15.77
N GLN A 171 8.59 -6.89 16.23
CA GLN A 171 9.40 -6.99 17.45
C GLN A 171 10.76 -6.32 17.29
N PHE A 172 11.42 -6.53 16.14
CA PHE A 172 12.66 -5.86 15.78
C PHE A 172 12.49 -4.33 15.81
N CYS A 173 11.42 -3.80 15.20
CA CYS A 173 11.13 -2.36 15.22
C CYS A 173 10.96 -1.82 16.64
N LYS A 174 10.25 -2.54 17.51
CA LYS A 174 10.08 -2.16 18.91
C LYS A 174 11.41 -2.15 19.65
N TRP A 175 12.21 -3.19 19.50
CA TRP A 175 13.52 -3.29 20.15
C TRP A 175 14.45 -2.17 19.67
N TRP A 176 14.53 -1.94 18.35
CA TRP A 176 15.39 -0.93 17.76
C TRP A 176 15.01 0.49 18.20
N LEU A 177 13.72 0.83 18.15
CA LEU A 177 13.21 2.16 18.50
C LEU A 177 13.24 2.47 20.00
N LYS A 178 13.56 1.49 20.87
CA LYS A 178 13.88 1.77 22.29
C LYS A 178 15.23 2.48 22.43
N GLY A 179 16.20 2.13 21.60
CA GLY A 179 17.55 2.73 21.63
C GLY A 179 17.79 3.82 20.59
N HIS A 180 17.03 3.84 19.49
CA HIS A 180 17.27 4.72 18.34
C HIS A 180 16.03 5.53 17.96
N LYS A 181 16.23 6.79 17.54
CA LYS A 181 15.14 7.69 17.14
C LYS A 181 14.52 7.35 15.78
N GLN A 182 15.25 6.65 14.91
CA GLN A 182 14.87 6.31 13.54
C GLN A 182 15.36 4.91 13.20
N GLY A 183 14.79 4.28 12.17
CA GLY A 183 15.31 3.02 11.66
C GLY A 183 16.69 3.17 11.01
N PRO A 184 17.44 2.07 10.85
CA PRO A 184 18.81 2.09 10.34
C PRO A 184 18.89 2.66 8.92
N LEU A 185 18.02 2.20 8.00
CA LEU A 185 18.02 2.71 6.62
C LEU A 185 17.45 4.11 6.54
N GLU A 186 16.47 4.46 7.38
CA GLU A 186 15.93 5.81 7.47
C GLU A 186 17.01 6.80 7.91
N SER A 187 17.86 6.43 8.86
CA SER A 187 18.99 7.26 9.30
C SER A 187 20.03 7.45 8.20
N LEU A 188 20.37 6.39 7.46
CA LEU A 188 21.27 6.47 6.31
C LEU A 188 20.69 7.36 5.21
N TRP A 189 19.41 7.15 4.87
CA TRP A 189 18.70 7.95 3.88
C TRP A 189 18.70 9.43 4.26
N HIS A 190 18.36 9.76 5.51
CA HIS A 190 18.39 11.12 6.01
C HIS A 190 19.79 11.75 5.88
N LYS A 191 20.84 11.02 6.28
CA LYS A 191 22.23 11.51 6.13
C LYS A 191 22.56 11.79 4.67
N TRP A 192 22.15 10.93 3.74
CA TRP A 192 22.41 11.09 2.31
C TRP A 192 21.65 12.26 1.70
N THR A 193 20.36 12.44 2.04
CA THR A 193 19.55 13.55 1.51
C THR A 193 20.13 14.91 1.87
N TRP A 194 20.64 15.05 3.09
CA TRP A 194 21.19 16.32 3.58
C TRP A 194 22.69 16.49 3.33
N MET A 195 23.39 15.47 2.82
CA MET A 195 24.83 15.53 2.53
C MET A 195 25.17 16.61 1.50
N TYR A 196 24.26 16.87 0.55
CA TYR A 196 24.43 17.86 -0.50
C TYR A 196 23.66 19.18 -0.27
N SER A 197 22.92 19.28 0.84
CA SER A 197 22.13 20.48 1.17
C SER A 197 22.89 21.49 2.03
N LYS A 198 24.15 21.20 2.40
CA LYS A 198 25.06 22.20 2.99
C LYS A 198 25.86 22.89 1.88
N LYS A 199 25.27 23.95 1.34
CA LYS A 199 25.99 25.13 0.85
C LYS A 199 25.26 26.36 1.34
#